data_AF-A0A351KFJ6-F1
#
_entry.id   AF-A0A351KFJ6-F1
#
_cell.length_a   1.000
_cell.length_b   1.000
_cell.length_c   1.000
_cell.angle_alpha   90.00
_cell.angle_beta   90.00
_cell.angle_gamma   90.00
#
_symmetry.space_group_name_H-M   'P 1'
#
loop_
_entity.id
_entity.type
_entity.pdbx_description
1 polymer ?
#
loop_
_entity_poly.entity_id
_entity_poly.type
_entity_poly.pdbx_seq_one_letter_code
_entity_poly.pdbx_strand_id
1 'polypeptide(L)'
;IEKEGFRIIGAHTDSPAFRIKPNPEMTLENTYIKLNTEVYGGPIINTWLDRPLSIAGRVTLKGKDPFNPETCLVNFKKPLLIIPNLAIHMNRKINEGVELNRQKDTLPIIGLLNDQLQKDNFLIKLISKEINRRAEDIIDFELCLYEYEKGVIMGADDEFVSSGRLDDLSMVAA
;
A
#
# COMPACT_ATOMS: atom_id res chain seq x y z
N ILE A 1 41.78 15.87 19.90
CA ILE A 1 41.68 15.02 18.70
C ILE A 1 41.29 13.64 19.20
N GLU A 2 40.10 13.16 18.85
CA GLU A 2 39.72 11.78 19.21
C GLU A 2 40.73 10.79 18.64
N LYS A 3 41.09 9.79 19.45
CA LYS A 3 42.12 8.81 19.09
C LYS A 3 41.56 7.56 18.41
N GLU A 4 40.26 7.31 18.50
CA GLU A 4 39.58 6.21 17.82
C GLU A 4 38.28 6.73 17.19
N GLY A 5 38.00 6.34 15.94
CA GLY A 5 36.86 6.84 15.16
C GLY A 5 35.63 5.95 15.22
N PHE A 6 34.58 6.34 14.49
CA PHE A 6 33.30 5.61 14.45
C PHE A 6 33.32 4.41 13.49
N ARG A 7 32.44 3.45 13.77
CA ARG A 7 32.01 2.39 12.83
C ARG A 7 30.51 2.54 12.66
N ILE A 8 30.09 2.95 11.46
CA ILE A 8 28.70 3.27 11.14
C ILE A 8 28.26 2.36 10.01
N ILE A 9 27.11 1.72 10.18
CA ILE A 9 26.41 0.98 9.13
C ILE A 9 25.13 1.74 8.81
N GLY A 10 24.87 1.96 7.53
CA GLY A 10 23.64 2.59 7.04
C GLY A 10 22.78 1.58 6.30
N ALA A 11 21.47 1.69 6.48
CA ALA A 11 20.42 0.94 5.79
C ALA A 11 19.23 1.89 5.55
N HIS A 12 18.22 1.44 4.80
CA HIS A 12 16.99 2.21 4.60
C HIS A 12 15.72 1.44 4.95
N THR A 13 14.67 2.17 5.33
CA THR A 13 13.43 1.58 5.87
C THR A 13 12.27 1.62 4.89
N ASP A 14 12.46 2.23 3.73
CA ASP A 14 11.43 2.33 2.71
C ASP A 14 11.58 1.24 1.65
N SER A 15 10.54 1.08 0.84
CA SER A 15 10.57 0.18 -0.30
C SER A 15 9.65 0.72 -1.38
N PRO A 16 9.94 0.45 -2.66
CA PRO A 16 9.02 0.80 -3.74
C PRO A 16 7.62 0.24 -3.48
N ALA A 17 6.61 1.08 -3.64
CA ALA A 17 5.23 0.74 -3.28
C ALA A 17 4.21 1.62 -4.03
N PHE A 18 2.93 1.40 -3.74
CA PHE A 18 1.86 2.34 -4.09
C PHE A 18 1.39 3.08 -2.83
N ARG A 19 1.32 4.40 -2.89
CA ARG A 19 0.76 5.26 -1.83
C ARG A 19 -0.64 5.69 -2.20
N ILE A 20 -1.53 5.78 -1.23
CA ILE A 20 -2.89 6.28 -1.42
C ILE A 20 -2.83 7.82 -1.40
N LYS A 21 -3.41 8.46 -2.42
CA LYS A 21 -3.46 9.93 -2.49
C LYS A 21 -4.50 10.50 -1.50
N PRO A 22 -4.37 11.79 -1.11
CA PRO A 22 -5.28 12.42 -0.12
C PRO A 22 -6.76 12.44 -0.52
N ASN A 23 -7.06 12.46 -1.83
CA ASN A 23 -8.42 12.29 -2.37
C ASN A 23 -8.49 10.93 -3.08
N PRO A 24 -8.76 9.83 -2.34
CA PRO A 24 -8.50 8.49 -2.84
C PRO A 24 -9.67 7.90 -3.61
N GLU A 25 -10.92 8.15 -3.26
CA GLU A 25 -12.03 7.40 -3.84
C GLU A 25 -12.34 7.81 -5.28
N MET A 26 -12.18 6.87 -6.21
CA MET A 26 -12.58 6.99 -7.60
C MET A 26 -13.69 5.98 -7.90
N THR A 27 -14.78 6.44 -8.51
CA THR A 27 -15.91 5.58 -8.90
C THR A 27 -16.00 5.52 -10.41
N LEU A 28 -16.05 4.31 -10.95
CA LEU A 28 -16.34 4.09 -12.37
C LEU A 28 -17.75 3.50 -12.49
N GLU A 29 -18.62 4.19 -13.25
CA GLU A 29 -19.94 3.70 -13.67
C GLU A 29 -20.79 3.11 -12.53
N ASN A 30 -20.67 3.66 -11.32
CA ASN A 30 -21.35 3.20 -10.11
C ASN A 30 -21.22 1.68 -9.82
N THR A 31 -20.18 1.01 -10.32
CA THR A 31 -20.01 -0.44 -10.14
C THR A 31 -19.04 -0.76 -9.01
N TYR A 32 -17.88 -0.13 -8.99
CA TYR A 32 -16.82 -0.42 -8.02
C TYR A 32 -16.05 0.83 -7.59
N ILE A 33 -15.42 0.73 -6.42
CA ILE A 33 -14.56 1.76 -5.83
C ILE A 33 -13.11 1.41 -6.14
N LYS A 34 -12.43 2.33 -6.83
CA LYS A 34 -10.98 2.35 -6.99
C LYS A 34 -10.36 3.32 -5.99
N LEU A 35 -9.13 3.04 -5.56
CA LEU A 35 -8.33 4.02 -4.83
C LEU A 35 -7.34 4.68 -5.78
N ASN A 36 -7.30 6.01 -5.75
CA ASN A 36 -6.33 6.83 -6.44
C ASN A 36 -4.99 6.67 -5.72
N THR A 37 -4.09 5.96 -6.37
CA THR A 37 -2.76 5.67 -5.84
C THR A 37 -1.69 6.38 -6.67
N GLU A 38 -0.52 6.54 -6.07
CA GLU A 38 0.69 6.98 -6.75
C GLU A 38 1.83 6.00 -6.53
N VAL A 39 2.73 5.94 -7.52
CA VAL A 39 3.95 5.13 -7.43
C VAL A 39 4.95 5.84 -6.52
N TYR A 40 5.41 5.13 -5.50
CA TYR A 40 6.53 5.53 -4.66
C TYR A 40 7.78 4.70 -5.04
N GLY A 41 8.89 5.37 -5.32
CA GLY A 41 10.13 4.72 -5.78
C GLY A 41 10.05 4.16 -7.20
N GLY A 42 10.83 3.11 -7.48
CA GLY A 42 10.89 2.44 -8.79
C GLY A 42 10.41 0.99 -8.73
N PRO A 43 9.12 0.71 -8.46
CA PRO A 43 8.63 -0.65 -8.36
C PRO A 43 8.59 -1.34 -9.73
N ILE A 44 8.77 -2.65 -9.71
CA ILE A 44 8.49 -3.51 -10.86
C ILE A 44 6.96 -3.69 -10.94
N ILE A 45 6.28 -2.80 -11.67
CA ILE A 45 4.82 -2.60 -11.61
C ILE A 45 4.02 -3.88 -11.85
N ASN A 46 4.39 -4.68 -12.86
CA ASN A 46 3.66 -5.91 -13.20
C ASN A 46 3.64 -6.95 -12.07
N THR A 47 4.60 -6.91 -11.14
CA THR A 47 4.59 -7.80 -9.97
C THR A 47 3.49 -7.46 -8.97
N TRP A 48 2.88 -6.27 -9.04
CA TRP A 48 1.79 -5.87 -8.13
C TRP A 48 0.40 -6.28 -8.64
N LEU A 49 0.31 -6.73 -9.89
CA LEU A 49 -0.96 -7.16 -10.48
C LEU A 49 -1.39 -8.51 -9.93
N ASP A 50 -2.70 -8.70 -9.82
CA ASP A 50 -3.37 -9.94 -9.40
C ASP A 50 -2.91 -10.52 -8.05
N ARG A 51 -2.35 -9.68 -7.16
CA ARG A 51 -2.00 -10.06 -5.79
C ARG A 51 -3.06 -9.59 -4.79
N PRO A 52 -3.33 -10.37 -3.73
CA PRO A 52 -4.06 -9.87 -2.58
C PRO A 52 -3.22 -8.81 -1.86
N LEU A 53 -3.70 -7.57 -1.87
CA LEU A 53 -3.03 -6.43 -1.24
C LEU A 53 -3.79 -6.00 0.01
N SER A 54 -3.07 -5.42 0.95
CA SER A 54 -3.62 -4.73 2.11
C SER A 54 -3.01 -3.33 2.24
N ILE A 55 -3.43 -2.60 3.27
CA ILE A 55 -3.03 -1.21 3.51
C ILE A 55 -2.43 -1.10 4.90
N ALA A 56 -1.32 -0.37 5.00
CA ALA A 56 -0.74 0.03 6.28
C ALA A 56 -0.11 1.42 6.16
N GLY A 57 0.04 2.09 7.30
CA GLY A 57 0.72 3.38 7.35
C GLY A 57 0.38 4.19 8.58
N ARG A 58 0.44 5.51 8.43
CA ARG A 58 0.24 6.49 9.50
C ARG A 58 -1.06 7.27 9.29
N VAL A 59 -1.73 7.58 10.39
CA VAL A 59 -2.91 8.45 10.43
C VAL A 59 -2.62 9.60 11.39
N THR A 60 -2.87 10.82 10.93
CA THR A 60 -2.76 12.04 11.72
C THR A 60 -4.15 12.42 12.23
N LEU A 61 -4.25 12.61 13.54
CA LEU A 61 -5.47 12.89 14.26
C LEU A 61 -5.43 14.29 14.90
N LYS A 62 -6.60 14.86 15.16
CA LYS A 62 -6.73 16.02 16.05
C LYS A 62 -6.19 15.65 17.42
N GLY A 63 -5.23 16.45 17.91
CA GLY A 63 -4.75 16.35 19.29
C GLY A 63 -5.35 17.46 20.14
N LYS A 64 -4.57 17.94 21.13
CA LYS A 64 -5.04 18.92 22.12
C LYS A 64 -5.40 20.27 21.50
N ASP A 65 -4.67 20.68 20.47
CA ASP A 65 -4.84 21.93 19.74
C ASP A 65 -4.26 21.80 18.31
N PRO A 66 -4.49 22.78 17.41
CA PRO A 66 -4.04 22.71 16.01
C PRO A 66 -2.52 22.56 15.80
N PHE A 67 -1.68 22.90 16.79
CA PHE A 67 -0.22 22.79 16.72
C PHE A 67 0.32 21.49 17.33
N ASN A 68 -0.55 20.68 17.95
CA ASN A 68 -0.19 19.44 18.62
C ASN A 68 -1.05 18.27 18.13
N PRO A 69 -0.95 17.86 16.85
CA PRO A 69 -1.68 16.70 16.34
C PRO A 69 -1.14 15.40 16.94
N GLU A 70 -2.02 14.40 17.06
CA GLU A 70 -1.63 13.04 17.43
C GLU A 70 -1.37 12.21 16.17
N THR A 71 -0.51 11.21 16.27
CA THR A 71 -0.31 10.24 15.17
C THR A 71 -0.47 8.82 15.69
N CYS A 72 -1.03 7.95 14.86
CA CYS A 72 -1.10 6.52 15.14
C CYS A 72 -0.81 5.72 13.87
N LEU A 73 -0.41 4.46 14.06
CA LEU A 73 -0.22 3.52 12.97
C LEU A 73 -1.49 2.72 12.74
N VAL A 74 -1.79 2.44 11.48
CA VAL A 74 -2.88 1.57 11.06
C VAL A 74 -2.32 0.45 10.19
N ASN A 75 -2.83 -0.76 10.39
CA ASN A 75 -2.58 -1.90 9.51
C ASN A 75 -3.82 -2.80 9.54
N PHE A 76 -4.49 -2.93 8.41
CA PHE A 76 -5.76 -3.65 8.31
C PHE A 76 -5.65 -5.17 8.43
N LYS A 77 -4.46 -5.74 8.25
CA LYS A 77 -4.18 -7.18 8.45
C LYS A 77 -5.16 -8.14 7.76
N LYS A 78 -5.75 -7.72 6.63
CA LYS A 78 -6.60 -8.55 5.75
C LYS A 78 -6.42 -8.12 4.29
N PRO A 79 -6.60 -9.02 3.31
CA PRO A 79 -6.53 -8.67 1.90
C PRO A 79 -7.76 -7.82 1.54
N LEU A 80 -7.54 -6.55 1.24
CA LEU A 80 -8.58 -5.55 1.01
C LEU A 80 -8.75 -5.20 -0.48
N LEU A 81 -7.69 -5.33 -1.26
CA LEU A 81 -7.63 -4.80 -2.61
C LEU A 81 -6.84 -5.71 -3.54
N ILE A 82 -7.07 -5.48 -4.83
CA ILE A 82 -6.37 -6.11 -5.94
C ILE A 82 -6.18 -5.07 -7.05
N ILE A 83 -5.05 -5.13 -7.76
CA ILE A 83 -4.85 -4.43 -9.02
C ILE A 83 -5.00 -5.47 -10.14
N PRO A 84 -6.14 -5.53 -10.84
CA PRO A 84 -6.40 -6.64 -11.76
C PRO A 84 -5.67 -6.47 -13.10
N ASN A 85 -5.17 -7.57 -13.67
CA ASN A 85 -4.78 -7.59 -15.08
C ASN A 85 -6.01 -7.48 -16.01
N LEU A 86 -5.77 -6.94 -17.21
CA LEU A 86 -6.71 -7.10 -18.31
C LEU A 86 -6.64 -8.54 -18.84
N ALA A 87 -7.79 -9.15 -19.07
CA ALA A 87 -7.85 -10.50 -19.61
C ALA A 87 -7.11 -10.62 -20.96
N ILE A 88 -6.33 -11.69 -21.13
CA ILE A 88 -5.55 -11.96 -22.36
C ILE A 88 -6.40 -11.97 -23.63
N HIS A 89 -7.68 -12.33 -23.54
CA HIS A 89 -8.61 -12.30 -24.68
C HIS A 89 -8.80 -10.87 -25.24
N MET A 90 -8.69 -9.86 -24.39
CA MET A 90 -8.79 -8.44 -24.72
C MET A 90 -7.41 -7.82 -25.02
N ASN A 91 -6.32 -8.48 -24.64
CA ASN A 91 -4.96 -8.13 -25.01
C ASN A 91 -4.12 -9.38 -25.33
N ARG A 92 -4.29 -9.88 -26.56
CA ARG A 92 -3.66 -11.15 -26.99
C ARG A 92 -2.14 -11.11 -27.04
N LYS A 93 -1.56 -9.91 -27.08
CA LYS A 93 -0.11 -9.68 -27.17
C LYS A 93 0.55 -9.36 -25.84
N ILE A 94 -0.16 -9.53 -24.71
CA ILE A 94 0.36 -9.16 -23.37
C ILE A 94 1.73 -9.79 -23.06
N ASN A 95 2.00 -10.98 -23.57
CA ASN A 95 3.25 -11.71 -23.38
C ASN A 95 4.43 -11.20 -24.24
N GLU A 96 4.19 -10.31 -25.21
CA GLU A 96 5.24 -9.63 -25.99
C GLU A 96 5.82 -8.42 -25.23
N GLY A 97 5.22 -8.05 -24.10
CA GLY A 97 5.54 -6.87 -23.31
C GLY A 97 4.43 -5.83 -23.38
N VAL A 98 4.07 -5.28 -22.21
CA VAL A 98 3.08 -4.20 -22.08
C VAL A 98 3.64 -3.11 -21.19
N GLU A 99 3.60 -1.88 -21.69
CA GLU A 99 3.83 -0.71 -20.87
C GLU A 99 2.55 -0.38 -20.08
N LEU A 100 2.62 -0.52 -18.76
CA LEU A 100 1.51 -0.20 -17.87
C LEU A 100 1.54 1.29 -17.51
N ASN A 101 0.44 1.98 -17.76
CA ASN A 101 0.28 3.37 -17.34
C ASN A 101 0.13 3.44 -15.82
N ARG A 102 1.11 4.07 -15.16
CA ARG A 102 1.16 4.23 -13.70
C ARG A 102 -0.11 4.85 -13.11
N GLN A 103 -0.80 5.74 -13.81
CA GLN A 103 -1.96 6.46 -13.25
C GLN A 103 -3.30 5.82 -13.61
N LYS A 104 -3.35 4.96 -14.62
CA LYS A 104 -4.59 4.36 -15.14
C LYS A 104 -4.69 2.87 -14.83
N ASP A 105 -3.60 2.13 -15.07
CA ASP A 105 -3.60 0.66 -15.08
C ASP A 105 -3.24 0.06 -13.73
N THR A 106 -2.76 0.88 -12.78
CA THR A 106 -2.31 0.42 -11.45
C THR A 106 -3.28 0.77 -10.31
N LEU A 107 -4.47 1.29 -10.65
CA LEU A 107 -5.46 1.70 -9.66
C LEU A 107 -6.12 0.47 -9.02
N PRO A 108 -5.92 0.21 -7.71
CA PRO A 108 -6.51 -0.93 -7.02
C PRO A 108 -8.03 -0.79 -6.88
N ILE A 109 -8.73 -1.92 -6.92
CA ILE A 109 -10.15 -2.04 -6.59
C ILE A 109 -10.26 -2.52 -5.13
N ILE A 110 -11.11 -1.87 -4.32
CA ILE A 110 -11.31 -2.19 -2.90
C ILE A 110 -12.72 -2.72 -2.57
N GLY A 111 -13.71 -2.46 -3.42
CA GLY A 111 -15.08 -2.91 -3.15
C GLY A 111 -16.05 -2.60 -4.29
N LEU A 112 -17.20 -3.27 -4.25
CA LEU A 112 -18.34 -3.02 -5.13
C LEU A 112 -19.25 -1.97 -4.49
N LEU A 113 -19.79 -1.05 -5.29
CA LEU A 113 -20.80 -0.10 -4.81
C LEU A 113 -22.12 -0.85 -4.60
N ASN A 114 -22.77 -0.58 -3.47
CA ASN A 114 -24.11 -1.08 -3.14
C ASN A 114 -24.79 -0.08 -2.18
N ASP A 115 -26.06 -0.32 -1.83
CA ASP A 115 -26.85 0.59 -0.98
C ASP A 115 -26.21 0.89 0.39
N GLN A 116 -25.30 0.03 0.86
CA GLN A 116 -24.57 0.20 2.13
C GLN A 116 -23.19 0.86 1.94
N LEU A 117 -22.58 0.72 0.77
CA LEU A 117 -21.27 1.24 0.40
C LEU A 117 -21.41 2.57 -0.34
N GLN A 118 -21.53 3.65 0.44
CA GLN A 118 -21.46 5.01 -0.10
C GLN A 118 -20.00 5.41 -0.34
N LYS A 119 -19.76 6.05 -1.51
CA LYS A 119 -18.45 6.53 -1.95
C LYS A 119 -17.79 7.47 -0.93
N ASP A 120 -18.58 8.39 -0.38
CA ASP A 120 -18.01 9.53 0.34
C ASP A 120 -17.45 9.10 1.70
N ASN A 121 -16.18 9.44 1.89
CA ASN A 121 -15.38 9.13 3.07
C ASN A 121 -15.27 7.61 3.35
N PHE A 122 -15.33 6.76 2.32
CA PHE A 122 -15.25 5.32 2.50
C PHE A 122 -13.95 4.91 3.21
N LEU A 123 -12.79 5.39 2.73
CA LEU A 123 -11.51 5.04 3.31
C LEU A 123 -11.37 5.62 4.73
N ILE A 124 -11.82 6.85 4.95
CA ILE A 124 -11.83 7.49 6.28
C ILE A 124 -12.66 6.69 7.29
N LYS A 125 -13.87 6.24 6.91
CA LYS A 125 -14.71 5.37 7.75
C LYS A 125 -14.03 4.03 8.03
N LEU A 126 -13.36 3.47 7.03
CA LEU A 126 -12.62 2.21 7.15
C LEU A 126 -11.44 2.35 8.15
N ILE A 127 -10.64 3.42 8.02
CA ILE A 127 -9.55 3.77 8.95
C ILE A 127 -10.10 3.98 10.36
N SER A 128 -11.12 4.82 10.51
CA SER A 128 -11.77 5.17 11.79
C SER A 128 -12.19 3.91 12.56
N LYS A 129 -12.76 2.93 11.87
CA LYS A 129 -13.13 1.64 12.45
C LYS A 129 -11.90 0.83 12.90
N GLU A 130 -10.84 0.78 12.09
CA GLU A 130 -9.62 0.01 12.38
C GLU A 130 -8.85 0.57 13.59
N ILE A 131 -8.73 1.90 13.69
CA ILE A 131 -8.01 2.55 14.80
C ILE A 131 -8.89 2.83 16.03
N ASN A 132 -10.18 2.52 15.96
CA ASN A 132 -11.19 2.82 16.98
C ASN A 132 -11.15 4.29 17.44
N ARG A 133 -11.26 5.20 16.47
CA ARG A 133 -11.35 6.66 16.65
C ARG A 133 -12.46 7.22 15.77
N ARG A 134 -12.95 8.42 16.06
CA ARG A 134 -14.01 9.04 15.26
C ARG A 134 -13.46 9.51 13.91
N ALA A 135 -14.22 9.33 12.84
CA ALA A 135 -13.85 9.78 11.50
C ALA A 135 -13.53 11.28 11.44
N GLU A 136 -14.27 12.08 12.20
CA GLU A 136 -14.09 13.54 12.31
C GLU A 136 -12.80 13.97 13.02
N ASP A 137 -12.11 13.05 13.70
CA ASP A 137 -10.81 13.31 14.33
C ASP A 137 -9.66 13.10 13.35
N ILE A 138 -9.87 12.45 12.21
CA ILE A 138 -8.84 12.20 11.20
C ILE A 138 -8.59 13.49 10.40
N ILE A 139 -7.34 13.97 10.43
CA ILE A 139 -6.89 15.14 9.67
C ILE A 139 -6.38 14.70 8.30
N ASP A 140 -5.47 13.74 8.29
CA ASP A 140 -4.83 13.23 7.07
C ASP A 140 -4.23 11.84 7.32
N PHE A 141 -3.74 11.19 6.27
CA PHE A 141 -3.10 9.88 6.33
C PHE A 141 -1.96 9.72 5.32
N GLU A 142 -1.02 8.85 5.64
CA GLU A 142 0.01 8.37 4.72
C GLU A 142 -0.05 6.85 4.70
N LEU A 143 -0.68 6.32 3.66
CA LEU A 143 -0.98 4.89 3.56
C LEU A 143 -0.30 4.30 2.34
N CYS A 144 0.34 3.15 2.55
CA CYS A 144 0.98 2.36 1.52
C CYS A 144 0.25 1.03 1.34
N LEU A 145 0.18 0.58 0.09
CA LEU A 145 -0.24 -0.77 -0.24
C LEU A 145 0.90 -1.74 0.04
N TYR A 146 0.57 -2.94 0.49
CA TYR A 146 1.53 -4.02 0.65
C TYR A 146 0.90 -5.37 0.31
N GLU A 147 1.71 -6.31 -0.17
CA GLU A 147 1.29 -7.70 -0.38
C GLU A 147 0.87 -8.36 0.93
N TYR A 148 -0.33 -8.95 0.96
CA TYR A 148 -0.85 -9.56 2.18
C TYR A 148 -0.16 -10.89 2.51
N GLU A 149 0.33 -11.60 1.49
CA GLU A 149 1.07 -12.85 1.68
C GLU A 149 2.32 -12.64 2.53
N LYS A 150 2.60 -13.62 3.39
CA LYS A 150 3.78 -13.59 4.26
C LYS A 150 4.99 -14.11 3.50
N GLY A 151 6.16 -13.60 3.88
CA GLY A 151 7.43 -14.17 3.41
C GLY A 151 7.57 -15.63 3.83
N VAL A 152 8.27 -16.41 3.02
CA VAL A 152 8.40 -17.86 3.16
C VAL A 152 9.82 -18.32 2.84
N ILE A 153 10.28 -19.39 3.50
CA ILE A 153 11.48 -20.13 3.12
C ILE A 153 11.10 -21.11 2.00
N MET A 154 11.90 -21.16 0.94
CA MET A 154 11.62 -21.98 -0.24
C MET A 154 12.90 -22.59 -0.80
N GLY A 155 12.76 -23.59 -1.66
CA GLY A 155 13.89 -24.35 -2.19
C GLY A 155 13.66 -25.84 -1.96
N ALA A 156 14.44 -26.69 -2.62
CA ALA A 156 14.35 -28.14 -2.38
C ALA A 156 14.90 -28.50 -0.99
N ASP A 157 15.85 -27.69 -0.50
CA ASP A 157 16.59 -27.85 0.75
C ASP A 157 16.43 -26.60 1.64
N ASP A 158 15.32 -25.86 1.52
CA ASP A 158 15.02 -24.65 2.29
C ASP A 158 16.08 -23.52 2.16
N GLU A 159 16.72 -23.41 0.99
CA GLU A 159 17.89 -22.56 0.77
C GLU A 159 17.60 -21.09 0.38
N PHE A 160 16.35 -20.72 0.11
CA PHE A 160 15.97 -19.38 -0.33
C PHE A 160 14.93 -18.72 0.59
N VAL A 161 14.92 -17.37 0.56
CA VAL A 161 13.90 -16.55 1.22
C VAL A 161 13.12 -15.79 0.15
N SER A 162 11.80 -15.92 0.16
CA SER A 162 10.91 -15.11 -0.68
C SER A 162 10.08 -14.18 0.21
N SER A 163 10.27 -12.88 0.07
CA SER A 163 9.49 -11.86 0.77
C SER A 163 9.54 -10.56 -0.01
N GLY A 164 8.45 -9.78 0.04
CA GLY A 164 8.52 -8.37 -0.32
C GLY A 164 9.45 -7.60 0.63
N ARG A 165 10.02 -6.49 0.14
CA ARG A 165 10.80 -5.51 0.92
C ARG A 165 12.11 -6.04 1.52
N LEU A 166 12.69 -7.11 0.97
CA LEU A 166 14.04 -7.55 1.36
C LEU A 166 15.07 -6.43 1.17
N ASP A 167 14.99 -5.73 0.05
CA ASP A 167 15.62 -4.41 -0.15
C ASP A 167 14.78 -3.34 0.57
N ASP A 168 15.23 -2.76 1.69
CA ASP A 168 16.48 -3.03 2.43
C ASP A 168 16.23 -3.45 3.88
N LEU A 169 15.01 -3.92 4.17
CA LEU A 169 14.66 -4.35 5.53
C LEU A 169 15.50 -5.55 5.99
N SER A 170 16.10 -6.31 5.06
CA SER A 170 17.06 -7.35 5.41
C SER A 170 18.32 -6.79 6.07
N MET A 171 18.83 -5.64 5.63
CA MET A 171 19.97 -4.96 6.27
C MET A 171 19.58 -4.26 7.56
N VAL A 172 18.34 -3.75 7.65
CA VAL A 172 17.81 -3.19 8.91
C VAL A 172 17.69 -4.26 10.00
N ALA A 173 17.40 -5.50 9.62
CA ALA A 173 17.23 -6.62 10.53
C ALA A 173 18.52 -7.39 10.85
N ALA A 174 19.58 -7.19 10.05
CA ALA A 174 20.89 -7.85 10.20
C ALA A 174 21.72 -7.26 11.34
#